data_AF-A0AAX2CGX4-F1
#
_entry.id   AF-A0AAX2CGX4-F1
#
_cell.length_a   1.000
_cell.length_b   1.000
_cell.length_c   1.000
_cell.angle_alpha   90.00
_cell.angle_beta   90.00
_cell.angle_gamma   90.00
#
_symmetry.space_group_name_H-M   'P 1'
#
loop_
_entity.id
_entity.type
_entity.pdbx_description
1 polymer ?
#
loop_
_entity_poly.entity_id
_entity_poly.type
_entity_poly.pdbx_seq_one_letter_code
_entity_poly.pdbx_strand_id
1 'polypeptide(L)'
;MKIERTVYYAKGKILKNKLSEESVDHISKTLDMGHGLVEAAQPGTFSLDKVIYPADNGEGVDVESTVENKVILHSFFDTLQHSELIVWDMHSKGIRQENIGKRIGKSQVQVSRIVKRMNKRATAFG
;
A
#
# COMPACT_ATOMS: atom_id res chain seq x y z
N MET A 1 17.87 -6.40 -8.22
CA MET A 1 17.37 -7.53 -7.40
C MET A 1 15.97 -7.81 -7.90
N LYS A 2 15.72 -8.93 -8.59
CA LYS A 2 14.37 -9.26 -9.09
C LYS A 2 13.51 -9.63 -7.88
N ILE A 3 12.59 -8.75 -7.50
CA ILE A 3 11.65 -9.03 -6.43
C ILE A 3 10.54 -9.89 -7.04
N GLU A 4 10.38 -11.12 -6.57
CA GLU A 4 9.36 -12.01 -7.11
C GLU A 4 7.96 -11.47 -6.77
N ARG A 5 7.08 -11.36 -7.78
CA ARG A 5 5.67 -10.94 -7.63
C ARG A 5 4.92 -11.68 -6.51
N THR A 6 5.33 -12.91 -6.23
CA THR A 6 4.86 -13.75 -5.13
C THR A 6 5.06 -13.10 -3.76
N VAL A 7 6.17 -12.38 -3.54
CA VAL A 7 6.48 -11.70 -2.28
C VAL A 7 5.50 -10.55 -2.02
N TYR A 8 5.20 -9.74 -3.05
CA TYR A 8 4.23 -8.64 -2.92
C TYR A 8 2.79 -9.14 -2.77
N TYR A 9 2.45 -10.24 -3.43
CA TYR A 9 1.18 -10.91 -3.20
C TYR A 9 1.05 -11.41 -1.74
N ALA A 10 2.08 -12.06 -1.20
CA ALA A 10 2.11 -12.49 0.20
C ALA A 10 2.02 -11.30 1.17
N LYS A 11 2.78 -10.22 0.93
CA LYS A 11 2.67 -8.96 1.68
C LYS A 11 1.25 -8.42 1.71
N GLY A 12 0.57 -8.42 0.55
CA GLY A 12 -0.80 -7.94 0.43
C GLY A 12 -1.76 -8.74 1.32
N LYS A 13 -1.60 -10.07 1.33
CA LYS A 13 -2.40 -10.96 2.18
C LYS A 13 -2.11 -10.76 3.67
N ILE A 14 -0.85 -10.59 4.06
CA ILE A 14 -0.45 -10.33 5.46
C ILE A 14 -1.09 -9.03 5.96
N LEU A 15 -0.95 -7.93 5.21
CA LEU A 15 -1.54 -6.64 5.59
C LEU A 15 -3.08 -6.68 5.62
N LYS A 16 -3.70 -7.29 4.61
CA LYS A 16 -5.17 -7.39 4.52
C LYS A 16 -5.76 -8.12 5.72
N ASN A 17 -5.07 -9.15 6.21
CA ASN A 17 -5.49 -9.94 7.38
C ASN A 17 -4.93 -9.40 8.71
N LYS A 18 -4.21 -8.27 8.70
CA LYS A 18 -3.59 -7.64 9.89
C LYS A 18 -2.62 -8.56 10.63
N LEU A 19 -1.92 -9.44 9.92
CA LEU A 19 -0.99 -10.41 10.52
C LEU A 19 0.45 -9.89 10.59
N SER A 20 0.68 -8.59 10.41
CA SER A 20 2.03 -8.01 10.29
C SER A 20 2.89 -8.11 11.54
N GLU A 21 2.27 -8.35 12.70
CA GLU A 21 2.95 -8.51 14.00
C GLU A 21 3.01 -9.98 14.45
N GLU A 22 2.45 -10.90 13.66
CA GLU A 22 2.40 -12.32 13.96
C GLU A 22 3.70 -13.03 13.54
N SER A 23 3.94 -14.21 14.12
CA SER A 23 5.11 -15.02 13.76
C SER A 23 4.99 -15.58 12.33
N VAL A 24 6.15 -15.82 11.70
CA VAL A 24 6.22 -16.46 10.37
C VAL A 24 5.47 -17.79 10.35
N ASP A 25 5.61 -18.60 11.41
CA ASP A 25 4.88 -19.86 11.59
C ASP A 25 3.36 -19.67 11.57
N HIS A 26 2.87 -18.68 12.33
CA HIS A 26 1.45 -18.43 12.45
C HIS A 26 0.86 -17.90 11.14
N ILE A 27 1.57 -17.01 10.46
CA ILE A 27 1.18 -16.45 9.16
C ILE A 27 1.17 -17.54 8.08
N SER A 28 2.25 -18.33 8.00
CA SER A 28 2.42 -19.45 7.06
C SER A 28 1.24 -20.41 7.14
N LYS A 29 0.88 -20.83 8.36
CA LYS A 29 -0.27 -21.70 8.61
C LYS A 29 -1.62 -21.04 8.32
N THR A 30 -1.78 -19.76 8.67
CA THR A 30 -3.06 -19.04 8.51
C THR A 30 -3.36 -18.74 7.04
N LEU A 31 -2.34 -18.42 6.25
CA LEU A 31 -2.48 -18.06 4.84
C LEU A 31 -2.20 -19.23 3.88
N ASP A 32 -1.84 -20.40 4.40
CA ASP A 32 -1.41 -21.59 3.64
C ASP A 32 -0.29 -21.24 2.64
N MET A 33 0.78 -20.60 3.15
CA MET A 33 1.92 -20.10 2.37
C MET A 33 3.23 -20.68 2.88
N GLY A 34 4.22 -20.85 2.01
CA GLY A 34 5.54 -21.34 2.43
C GLY A 34 6.28 -20.35 3.35
N HIS A 35 6.96 -20.87 4.38
CA HIS A 35 7.75 -20.09 5.35
C HIS A 35 8.71 -19.08 4.71
N GLY A 36 9.52 -19.51 3.74
CA GLY A 36 10.49 -18.62 3.09
C GLY A 36 9.83 -17.46 2.33
N LEU A 37 8.60 -17.67 1.82
CA LEU A 37 7.83 -16.61 1.18
C LEU A 37 7.30 -15.61 2.20
N VAL A 38 6.82 -16.09 3.35
CA VAL A 38 6.33 -15.25 4.46
C VAL A 38 7.48 -14.44 5.07
N GLU A 39 8.64 -15.05 5.23
CA GLU A 39 9.85 -14.40 5.73
C GLU A 39 10.32 -13.28 4.77
N ALA A 40 10.36 -13.56 3.46
CA ALA A 40 10.65 -12.54 2.44
C ALA A 40 9.58 -11.42 2.36
N ALA A 41 8.35 -11.73 2.78
CA ALA A 41 7.22 -10.79 2.79
C ALA A 41 7.13 -9.96 4.08
N GLN A 42 7.95 -10.19 5.10
CA GLN A 42 7.94 -9.35 6.29
C GLN A 42 8.44 -7.92 6.00
N PRO A 43 8.02 -6.91 6.80
CA PRO A 43 8.32 -5.51 6.52
C PRO A 43 9.84 -5.25 6.59
N GLY A 44 10.44 -4.55 5.61
CA GLY A 44 11.84 -4.16 5.76
C GLY A 44 12.70 -3.66 4.59
N THR A 45 12.25 -3.56 3.32
CA THR A 45 13.24 -3.28 2.25
C THR A 45 12.93 -2.22 1.18
N PHE A 46 11.73 -1.66 1.05
CA PHE A 46 11.46 -0.57 0.09
C PHE A 46 10.47 0.46 0.68
N SER A 47 10.21 1.60 0.02
CA SER A 47 9.20 2.56 0.48
C SER A 47 8.21 2.96 -0.64
N LEU A 48 6.96 2.47 -0.54
CA LEU A 48 5.88 2.72 -1.49
C LEU A 48 5.39 4.16 -1.46
N ASP A 49 5.71 4.91 -0.39
CA ASP A 49 5.24 6.29 -0.24
C ASP A 49 5.61 7.15 -1.45
N LYS A 50 6.79 6.92 -2.03
CA LYS A 50 7.27 7.63 -3.24
C LYS A 50 6.52 7.23 -4.51
N VAL A 51 5.91 6.04 -4.53
CA VAL A 51 5.18 5.50 -5.70
C VAL A 51 3.70 5.88 -5.64
N ILE A 52 3.11 5.88 -4.44
CA ILE A 52 1.68 6.20 -4.24
C ILE A 52 1.43 7.71 -4.29
N TYR A 53 2.38 8.50 -3.79
CA TYR A 53 2.33 9.96 -3.79
C TYR A 53 3.61 10.47 -4.45
N PRO A 54 3.71 10.41 -5.78
CA PRO A 54 4.83 11.01 -6.47
C PRO A 54 4.91 12.48 -6.06
N ALA A 55 6.01 12.87 -5.42
CA ALA A 55 6.36 14.27 -5.34
C ALA A 55 6.55 14.75 -6.78
N ASP A 56 6.05 15.94 -7.11
CA ASP A 56 6.07 16.55 -8.45
C ASP A 56 7.49 16.98 -8.86
N ASN A 57 8.42 16.04 -8.83
CA ASN A 57 9.79 16.19 -9.27
C ASN A 57 9.95 15.29 -10.50
N GLY A 58 9.83 15.90 -11.68
CA GLY A 58 9.84 15.26 -13.00
C GLY A 58 11.13 14.52 -13.37
N GLU A 59 11.50 13.51 -12.60
CA GLU A 59 12.58 12.58 -12.93
C GLU A 59 11.99 11.30 -13.53
N GLY A 60 12.49 10.95 -14.71
CA GLY A 60 11.85 10.03 -15.66
C GLY A 60 11.48 8.68 -15.07
N VAL A 61 10.21 8.31 -15.24
CA VAL A 61 9.68 7.01 -14.84
C VAL A 61 10.19 5.95 -15.80
N ASP A 62 11.13 5.13 -15.34
CA ASP A 62 11.65 3.99 -16.07
C ASP A 62 10.52 2.99 -16.40
N VAL A 63 10.38 2.58 -17.66
CA VAL A 63 9.19 1.87 -18.16
C VAL A 63 9.08 0.47 -17.56
N GLU A 64 10.20 -0.21 -17.26
CA GLU A 64 10.18 -1.49 -16.53
C GLU A 64 9.74 -1.33 -15.08
N SER A 65 10.12 -0.21 -14.43
CA SER A 65 9.62 0.14 -13.10
C SER A 65 8.09 0.33 -13.12
N THR A 66 7.47 0.72 -14.24
CA THR A 66 6.00 0.91 -14.27
C THR A 66 5.20 -0.37 -14.15
N VAL A 67 5.64 -1.50 -14.72
CA VAL A 67 4.91 -2.77 -14.63
C VAL A 67 5.05 -3.39 -13.25
N GLU A 68 6.26 -3.37 -12.69
CA GLU A 68 6.51 -3.82 -11.31
C GLU A 68 5.78 -2.91 -10.32
N ASN A 69 5.89 -1.59 -10.45
CA ASN A 69 5.15 -0.64 -9.63
C ASN A 69 3.64 -0.83 -9.75
N LYS A 70 3.10 -1.16 -10.93
CA LYS A 70 1.67 -1.47 -11.08
C LYS A 70 1.26 -2.70 -10.27
N VAL A 71 2.02 -3.79 -10.29
CA VAL A 71 1.71 -5.01 -9.51
C VAL A 71 1.77 -4.72 -8.01
N ILE A 72 2.77 -3.95 -7.60
CA ILE A 72 2.97 -3.53 -6.21
C ILE A 72 1.80 -2.63 -5.75
N LEU A 73 1.44 -1.61 -6.54
CA LEU A 73 0.32 -0.72 -6.28
C LEU A 73 -1.01 -1.46 -6.23
N HIS A 74 -1.27 -2.37 -7.17
CA HIS A 74 -2.48 -3.19 -7.16
C HIS A 74 -2.56 -4.03 -5.89
N SER A 75 -1.47 -4.70 -5.51
CA SER A 75 -1.41 -5.51 -4.29
C SER A 75 -1.65 -4.67 -3.03
N PHE A 76 -1.17 -3.42 -3.00
CA PHE A 76 -1.44 -2.48 -1.92
C PHE A 76 -2.90 -2.01 -1.89
N PHE A 77 -3.45 -1.63 -3.06
CA PHE A 77 -4.84 -1.17 -3.18
C PHE A 77 -5.85 -2.25 -2.81
N ASP A 78 -5.54 -3.52 -3.04
CA ASP A 78 -6.33 -4.67 -2.59
C ASP A 78 -6.43 -4.80 -1.06
N THR A 79 -5.54 -4.12 -0.33
CA THR A 79 -5.60 -4.02 1.14
C THR A 79 -6.45 -2.85 1.62
N LEU A 80 -6.74 -1.86 0.78
CA LEU A 80 -7.46 -0.65 1.18
C LEU A 80 -8.97 -0.89 1.26
N GLN A 81 -9.62 -0.21 2.19
CA GLN A 81 -11.08 -0.15 2.23
C GLN A 81 -11.62 0.76 1.11
N HIS A 82 -12.87 0.57 0.71
CA HIS A 82 -13.49 1.37 -0.35
C HIS A 82 -13.41 2.89 -0.08
N SER A 83 -13.60 3.32 1.17
CA SER A 83 -13.45 4.74 1.54
C SER A 83 -12.01 5.24 1.45
N GLU A 84 -11.02 4.38 1.67
CA GLU A 84 -9.60 4.72 1.53
C GLU A 84 -9.24 4.89 0.04
N LEU A 85 -9.74 4.00 -0.84
CA LEU A 85 -9.57 4.10 -2.29
C LEU A 85 -10.17 5.40 -2.86
N ILE A 86 -11.38 5.77 -2.45
CA ILE A 86 -12.01 7.03 -2.88
C ILE A 86 -11.20 8.24 -2.43
N VAL A 87 -10.71 8.24 -1.19
CA VAL A 87 -9.87 9.32 -0.67
C VAL A 87 -8.55 9.38 -1.44
N TRP A 88 -7.92 8.24 -1.72
CA TRP A 88 -6.69 8.16 -2.50
C TRP A 88 -6.88 8.71 -3.92
N ASP A 89 -7.90 8.28 -4.66
CA ASP A 89 -8.16 8.72 -6.04
C ASP A 89 -8.36 10.24 -6.14
N MET A 90 -9.09 10.82 -5.20
CA MET A 90 -9.27 12.28 -5.19
C MET A 90 -8.02 13.03 -4.73
N HIS A 91 -7.28 12.48 -3.76
CA HIS A 91 -6.06 13.11 -3.25
C HIS A 91 -4.93 13.07 -4.29
N SER A 92 -4.80 11.99 -5.06
CA SER A 92 -3.81 11.86 -6.14
C SER A 92 -4.08 12.83 -7.30
N LYS A 93 -5.33 13.25 -7.48
CA LYS A 93 -5.74 14.31 -8.41
C LYS A 93 -5.54 15.74 -7.87
N GLY A 94 -4.87 15.90 -6.73
CA GLY A 94 -4.60 17.20 -6.11
C GLY A 94 -5.82 17.88 -5.47
N ILE A 95 -6.93 17.15 -5.27
CA ILE A 95 -8.12 17.73 -4.63
C ILE A 95 -7.83 17.99 -3.15
N ARG A 96 -8.11 19.22 -2.69
CA ARG A 96 -7.95 19.60 -1.28
C ARG A 96 -8.76 18.67 -0.36
N GLN A 97 -8.16 18.25 0.76
CA GLN A 97 -8.79 17.34 1.73
C GLN A 97 -10.14 17.85 2.28
N GLU A 98 -10.33 19.16 2.37
CA GLU A 98 -11.62 19.77 2.70
C GLU A 98 -12.70 19.45 1.66
N ASN A 99 -12.37 19.59 0.37
CA ASN A 99 -13.27 19.31 -0.74
C ASN A 99 -13.55 17.81 -0.89
N ILE A 100 -12.55 16.96 -0.60
CA ILE A 100 -12.73 15.51 -0.48
C ILE A 100 -13.75 15.21 0.61
N GLY A 101 -13.58 15.81 1.79
CA GLY A 101 -14.47 15.64 2.93
C GLY A 101 -15.91 15.99 2.60
N LYS A 102 -16.14 17.14 1.96
CA LYS A 102 -17.45 17.58 1.47
C LYS A 102 -18.10 16.55 0.54
N ARG A 103 -17.33 15.92 -0.36
CA ARG A 103 -17.83 14.91 -1.31
C ARG A 103 -18.21 13.57 -0.67
N ILE A 104 -17.55 13.18 0.42
CA ILE A 104 -17.74 11.86 1.06
C ILE A 104 -18.43 11.93 2.43
N GLY A 105 -18.98 13.10 2.79
CA GLY A 105 -19.63 13.31 4.09
C GLY A 105 -18.70 13.17 5.29
N LYS A 106 -17.44 13.62 5.18
CA LYS A 106 -16.43 13.58 6.26
C LYS A 106 -15.82 14.96 6.50
N SER A 107 -15.31 15.20 7.71
CA SER A 107 -14.54 16.42 7.98
C SER A 107 -13.15 16.37 7.36
N GLN A 108 -12.54 17.53 7.12
CA GLN A 108 -11.15 17.62 6.64
C GLN A 108 -10.18 16.86 7.56
N VAL A 109 -10.37 16.91 8.87
CA VAL A 109 -9.56 16.19 9.86
C VAL A 109 -9.71 14.66 9.70
N GLN A 110 -10.92 14.17 9.44
CA GLN A 110 -11.15 12.74 9.19
C GLN A 110 -10.45 12.29 7.90
N VAL A 111 -10.49 13.10 6.83
CA VAL A 111 -9.76 12.83 5.58
C VAL A 111 -8.25 12.81 5.85
N SER A 112 -7.72 13.78 6.60
CA SER A 112 -6.30 13.82 6.97
C SER A 112 -5.86 12.55 7.72
N ARG A 113 -6.68 12.05 8.65
CA ARG A 113 -6.42 10.77 9.35
C ARG A 113 -6.47 9.56 8.43
N ILE A 114 -7.27 9.58 7.37
CA ILE A 114 -7.29 8.51 6.36
C ILE A 114 -5.99 8.55 5.57
N VAL A 115 -5.59 9.71 5.04
CA VAL A 115 -4.33 9.87 4.29
C VAL A 115 -3.12 9.44 5.13
N LYS A 116 -3.00 9.91 6.38
CA LYS A 116 -1.90 9.51 7.28
C LYS A 116 -1.83 8.00 7.51
N ARG A 117 -2.98 7.33 7.67
CA ARG A 117 -3.03 5.87 7.84
C ARG A 117 -2.64 5.13 6.57
N MET A 118 -3.07 5.61 5.40
CA MET A 118 -2.66 5.04 4.11
C MET A 118 -1.14 5.14 3.92
N ASN A 119 -0.54 6.31 4.21
CA ASN A 119 0.91 6.49 4.11
C ASN A 119 1.65 5.55 5.06
N LYS A 120 1.25 5.50 6.34
CA LYS A 120 1.88 4.56 7.29
C LYS A 120 1.82 3.10 6.81
N ARG A 121 0.71 2.70 6.21
CA ARG A 121 0.53 1.34 5.64
C ARG A 121 1.36 1.15 4.38
N ALA A 122 1.49 2.17 3.54
CA ALA A 122 2.34 2.14 2.36
C ALA A 122 3.81 2.00 2.73
N THR A 123 4.29 2.77 3.73
CA THR A 123 5.65 2.63 4.28
C THR A 123 5.88 1.20 4.78
N ALA A 124 4.91 0.59 5.48
CA ALA A 124 5.02 -0.77 5.98
C ALA A 124 4.96 -1.84 4.88
N PHE A 125 4.32 -1.54 3.75
CA PHE A 125 4.18 -2.47 2.63
C PHE A 125 5.48 -2.65 1.86
N GLY A 126 6.25 -1.57 1.71
CA GLY A 126 7.60 -1.61 1.17
C GLY A 126 7.69 -1.17 -0.27
#